data_AF-A0A5D8QCT7-F1
#
_entry.id   AF-A0A5D8QCT7-F1
#
_cell.length_a   1.000
_cell.length_b   1.000
_cell.length_c   1.000
_cell.angle_alpha   90.00
_cell.angle_beta   90.00
_cell.angle_gamma   90.00
#
_symmetry.space_group_name_H-M   'P 1'
#
loop_
_entity.id
_entity.type
_entity.pdbx_description
1 polymer ?
#
loop_
_entity_poly.entity_id
_entity_poly.type
_entity_poly.pdbx_seq_one_letter_code
_entity_poly.pdbx_strand_id
1 'polypeptide(L)'
;MDLFLPIERHHKPTVELQEFCKRQGILHERIPVKSSERNPNIERFFRTLKEEFVNLNKFDGYSSFIRGLDKFIMDYNTIKPHQTLGHMTPNKFYKEILRNNASRRVLVV
;
A
#
# COMPACT_ATOMS: atom_id res chain seq x y z
N MET A 1 -4.94 -3.38 -15.28
CA MET A 1 -4.21 -2.89 -14.09
C MET A 1 -5.05 -3.29 -12.91
N ASP A 2 -4.66 -4.36 -12.24
CA ASP A 2 -5.41 -4.90 -11.11
C ASP A 2 -5.11 -4.07 -9.87
N LEU A 3 -6.10 -3.28 -9.45
CA LEU A 3 -6.04 -2.47 -8.26
C LEU A 3 -6.14 -3.41 -7.05
N PHE A 4 -5.01 -3.84 -6.51
CA PHE A 4 -4.94 -4.67 -5.31
C PHE A 4 -5.34 -3.83 -4.09
N LEU A 5 -6.53 -4.07 -3.54
CA LEU A 5 -7.00 -3.49 -2.28
C LEU A 5 -7.09 -4.60 -1.24
N PRO A 6 -6.06 -4.79 -0.38
CA PRO A 6 -6.10 -5.82 0.65
C PRO A 6 -6.95 -5.33 1.81
N ILE A 7 -8.20 -5.77 1.82
CA ILE A 7 -9.07 -5.59 2.98
C ILE A 7 -8.64 -6.62 4.02
N GLU A 8 -7.93 -6.17 5.06
CA GLU A 8 -7.74 -7.00 6.24
C GLU A 8 -9.10 -7.34 6.85
N ARG A 9 -9.37 -8.65 6.94
CA ARG A 9 -10.03 -9.37 8.05
C ARG A 9 -11.03 -8.47 8.80
N HIS A 10 -12.32 -8.42 8.48
CA HIS A 10 -13.37 -9.11 9.25
C HIS A 10 -14.77 -9.03 8.59
N HIS A 11 -14.91 -8.35 7.45
CA HIS A 11 -16.20 -8.14 6.79
C HIS A 11 -16.23 -8.86 5.43
N LYS A 12 -17.32 -9.59 5.14
CA LYS A 12 -17.52 -10.14 3.79
C LYS A 12 -17.56 -8.95 2.81
N PRO A 13 -16.85 -9.01 1.67
CA PRO A 13 -16.96 -7.96 0.66
C PRO A 13 -18.44 -7.82 0.28
N THR A 14 -18.97 -6.60 0.40
CA THR A 14 -20.36 -6.31 0.09
C THR A 14 -20.65 -6.65 -1.37
N VAL A 15 -21.91 -6.98 -1.68
CA VAL A 15 -22.33 -7.23 -3.07
C VAL A 15 -21.98 -6.03 -3.96
N GLU A 16 -22.16 -4.81 -3.44
CA GLU A 16 -21.80 -3.57 -4.12
C GLU A 16 -20.33 -3.50 -4.54
N LEU A 17 -19.40 -3.90 -3.66
CA LEU A 17 -17.97 -3.93 -3.97
C LEU A 17 -17.66 -4.95 -5.06
N GLN A 18 -18.26 -6.14 -4.97
CA GLN A 18 -18.05 -7.20 -5.96
C GLN A 18 -18.54 -6.77 -7.35
N GLU A 19 -19.72 -6.16 -7.41
CA GLU A 19 -20.26 -5.63 -8.65
C GLU A 19 -19.44 -4.47 -9.20
N PHE A 20 -18.96 -3.57 -8.34
CA PHE A 20 -18.06 -2.50 -8.75
C PHE A 20 -16.80 -3.05 -9.41
N CYS A 21 -16.11 -4.00 -8.76
CA CYS A 21 -14.93 -4.64 -9.32
C CYS A 21 -15.24 -5.31 -10.66
N LYS A 22 -16.36 -6.02 -10.77
CA LYS A 22 -16.79 -6.66 -12.02
C LYS A 22 -17.04 -5.63 -13.14
N ARG A 23 -17.71 -4.51 -12.84
CA ARG A 23 -17.97 -3.43 -13.80
C ARG A 23 -16.68 -2.74 -14.26
N GLN A 24 -15.71 -2.59 -13.37
CA GLN A 24 -14.43 -1.95 -13.67
C GLN A 24 -13.38 -2.92 -14.25
N GLY A 25 -13.71 -4.21 -14.40
CA GLY A 25 -12.77 -5.22 -14.86
C GLY A 25 -11.60 -5.46 -13.89
N ILE A 26 -11.81 -5.20 -12.59
CA ILE A 26 -10.82 -5.40 -11.53
C ILE A 26 -10.96 -6.82 -10.98
N LEU A 27 -9.88 -7.60 -11.05
CA LEU A 27 -9.84 -8.91 -10.39
C LEU A 27 -9.76 -8.72 -8.87
N HIS A 28 -10.79 -9.18 -8.16
CA HIS A 28 -10.82 -9.14 -6.70
C HIS A 28 -10.37 -10.49 -6.12
N GLU A 29 -9.14 -10.52 -5.59
CA GLU A 29 -8.54 -11.69 -4.95
C GLU A 29 -8.50 -11.50 -3.43
N ARG A 30 -8.82 -12.57 -2.68
CA ARG A 30 -8.68 -12.60 -1.22
C ARG A 30 -7.42 -13.36 -0.86
N ILE A 31 -6.70 -12.87 0.14
CA ILE A 31 -5.63 -13.63 0.79
C ILE A 31 -6.30 -14.76 1.61
N PRO A 32 -6.05 -16.05 1.31
CA PRO A 32 -6.48 -17.15 2.18
C PRO A 32 -6.16 -16.95 3.66
N VAL A 33 -7.00 -17.55 4.51
CA VAL A 33 -6.96 -17.42 5.97
C VAL A 33 -5.61 -17.91 6.50
N LYS A 34 -5.05 -17.18 7.49
CA LYS A 34 -3.77 -17.47 8.18
C LYS A 34 -2.49 -17.31 7.33
N SER A 35 -2.54 -16.48 6.29
CA SER A 35 -1.33 -16.09 5.56
C SER A 35 -0.96 -14.62 5.73
N SER A 36 -0.39 -14.26 6.88
CA SER A 36 0.24 -12.94 7.08
C SER A 36 1.44 -12.73 6.14
N GLU A 37 2.11 -13.83 5.76
CA GLU A 37 3.20 -13.83 4.80
C GLU A 37 2.82 -13.37 3.37
N ARG A 38 1.53 -13.25 3.06
CA ARG A 38 1.06 -12.77 1.75
C ARG A 38 0.82 -11.26 1.68
N ASN A 39 1.06 -10.50 2.77
CA ASN A 39 1.01 -9.04 2.72
C ASN A 39 2.15 -8.30 3.46
N PRO A 40 3.41 -8.79 3.39
CA PRO A 40 4.51 -8.25 4.19
C PRO A 40 4.80 -6.78 3.85
N ASN A 41 4.56 -6.36 2.61
CA ASN A 41 4.82 -5.00 2.15
C ASN A 41 3.86 -3.97 2.77
N ILE A 42 2.57 -4.31 2.91
CA ILE A 42 1.59 -3.42 3.56
C ILE A 42 1.78 -3.44 5.07
N GLU A 43 2.06 -4.60 5.68
CA GLU A 43 2.39 -4.68 7.10
C GLU A 43 3.62 -3.82 7.43
N ARG A 44 4.67 -3.88 6.59
CA ARG A 44 5.87 -3.03 6.70
C ARG A 44 5.53 -1.55 6.57
N PHE A 45 4.69 -1.16 5.61
CA PHE A 45 4.24 0.21 5.46
C PHE A 45 3.53 0.71 6.72
N PHE A 46 2.55 -0.04 7.24
CA PHE A 46 1.81 0.37 8.44
C PHE A 46 2.69 0.43 9.68
N ARG A 47 3.68 -0.46 9.80
CA ARG A 47 4.67 -0.39 10.87
C ARG A 47 5.48 0.90 10.76
N THR A 48 6.02 1.22 9.59
CA THR A 48 6.76 2.46 9.34
C THR A 48 5.89 3.70 9.59
N LEU A 49 4.64 3.71 9.14
CA LEU A 49 3.70 4.80 9.41
C LEU A 49 3.49 5.02 10.91
N LYS A 50 3.32 3.95 11.68
CA LYS A 50 3.14 4.05 13.13
C LYS A 50 4.40 4.56 13.81
N GLU A 51 5.54 3.94 13.51
CA GLU A 51 6.83 4.23 14.15
C GLU A 51 7.37 5.62 13.81
N GLU A 52 7.27 6.05 12.55
CA GLU A 52 7.90 7.28 12.07
C GLU A 52 6.94 8.48 12.00
N PHE A 53 5.63 8.27 12.08
CA PHE A 53 4.65 9.36 12.01
C PHE A 53 3.70 9.36 13.21
N VAL A 54 2.90 8.32 13.41
CA VAL A 54 1.84 8.36 14.44
C VAL A 54 2.42 8.49 15.85
N ASN A 55 3.47 7.73 16.17
CA ASN A 55 4.04 7.70 17.52
C ASN A 55 4.90 8.94 17.85
N LEU A 56 5.37 9.66 16.83
CA LEU A 56 6.28 10.81 17.00
C LEU A 56 5.55 12.16 17.01
N ASN A 57 4.31 12.20 16.55
CA ASN A 57 3.57 13.45 16.39
C ASN A 57 2.40 13.52 17.36
N LYS A 58 2.17 14.72 17.91
CA LYS A 58 0.91 15.05 18.57
C LYS A 58 0.02 15.77 17.56
N PHE A 59 -1.26 15.43 17.54
CA PHE A 59 -2.21 16.00 16.60
C PHE A 59 -3.26 16.80 17.36
N ASP A 60 -3.42 18.07 16.99
CA ASP A 60 -4.46 18.93 17.56
C ASP A 60 -5.89 18.51 17.16
N GLY A 61 -6.02 17.61 16.18
CA GLY A 61 -7.30 17.05 15.75
C GLY A 61 -7.19 16.27 14.43
N TYR A 62 -8.33 15.80 13.93
CA TYR A 62 -8.38 14.99 12.72
C TYR A 62 -7.79 15.70 11.50
N SER A 63 -8.07 17.00 11.32
CA SER A 63 -7.58 17.77 10.18
C SER A 63 -6.05 17.94 10.18
N SER A 64 -5.41 18.06 11.35
CA SER A 64 -3.95 18.14 11.42
C SER A 64 -3.32 16.77 11.17
N PHE A 65 -3.95 15.70 11.64
CA PHE A 65 -3.55 14.33 11.31
C PHE A 65 -3.58 14.07 9.81
N ILE A 66 -4.68 14.38 9.12
CA ILE A 66 -4.82 14.13 7.67
C ILE A 66 -3.77 14.90 6.87
N ARG A 67 -3.54 16.19 7.16
CA ARG A 67 -2.48 16.96 6.48
C ARG A 67 -1.09 16.35 6.70
N GLY A 68 -0.80 15.92 7.92
CA GLY A 68 0.45 15.24 8.24
C GLY A 68 0.59 13.91 7.50
N LEU A 69 -0.51 13.15 7.41
CA LEU A 69 -0.56 11.87 6.72
C LEU A 69 -0.33 12.04 5.22
N ASP A 70 -0.96 13.03 4.58
CA ASP A 70 -0.77 13.33 3.16
C ASP A 70 0.69 13.64 2.86
N LYS A 71 1.32 14.45 3.71
CA LYS A 71 2.75 14.74 3.61
C LYS A 71 3.59 13.48 3.78
N PHE A 72 3.30 12.67 4.80
CA PHE A 72 4.03 11.44 5.05
C PHE A 72 3.94 10.46 3.86
N ILE A 73 2.75 10.27 3.29
CA ILE A 73 2.52 9.41 2.12
C ILE A 73 3.29 9.93 0.91
N MET A 74 3.28 11.25 0.67
CA MET A 74 4.04 11.86 -0.41
C MET A 74 5.54 11.61 -0.24
N ASP A 75 6.09 11.85 0.96
CA ASP A 75 7.51 11.67 1.25
C ASP A 75 7.92 10.19 1.16
N TYR A 76 7.10 9.27 1.68
CA TYR A 76 7.30 7.82 1.58
C TYR A 76 7.39 7.36 0.11
N ASN A 77 6.49 7.86 -0.74
CA ASN A 77 6.42 7.44 -2.13
C ASN A 77 7.48 8.10 -3.03
N THR A 78 7.95 9.30 -2.71
CA THR A 78 8.77 10.12 -3.62
C THR A 78 10.21 10.35 -3.14
N ILE A 79 10.46 10.30 -1.84
CA ILE A 79 11.77 10.64 -1.24
C ILE A 79 12.43 9.40 -0.65
N LYS A 80 11.70 8.55 0.09
CA LYS A 80 12.29 7.44 0.87
C LYS A 80 12.72 6.27 -0.04
N PRO A 81 14.02 5.94 -0.12
CA PRO A 81 14.48 4.75 -0.85
C PRO A 81 14.23 3.48 -0.03
N HIS A 82 13.84 2.39 -0.72
CA HIS A 82 13.51 1.11 -0.09
C HIS A 82 14.49 0.04 -0.56
N GLN A 83 15.14 -0.66 0.39
CA GLN A 83 16.10 -1.73 0.09
C GLN A 83 15.48 -2.84 -0.76
N THR A 84 14.24 -3.24 -0.45
CA THR A 84 13.50 -4.25 -1.22
C THR A 84 13.25 -3.83 -2.66
N LEU A 85 13.24 -2.53 -2.96
CA LEU A 85 13.08 -1.96 -4.30
C LEU A 85 14.41 -1.56 -4.94
N GLY A 86 15.53 -2.15 -4.52
CA GLY A 86 16.86 -1.81 -5.05
C GLY A 86 17.28 -0.37 -4.72
N HIS A 87 16.91 0.12 -3.54
CA HIS A 87 17.11 1.51 -3.10
C HIS A 87 16.36 2.57 -3.93
N MET A 88 15.35 2.16 -4.71
CA MET A 88 14.44 3.10 -5.36
C MET A 88 13.32 3.55 -4.42
N THR A 89 12.73 4.71 -4.72
CA THR A 89 11.47 5.12 -4.11
C THR A 89 10.30 4.37 -4.78
N PRO A 90 9.17 4.18 -4.10
CA PRO A 90 8.02 3.47 -4.68
C PRO A 90 7.58 4.06 -6.03
N ASN A 91 7.56 5.39 -6.15
CA ASN A 91 7.18 6.07 -7.39
C ASN A 91 8.20 5.83 -8.52
N LYS A 92 9.51 5.88 -8.22
CA LYS A 92 10.55 5.56 -9.20
C LYS A 92 10.46 4.11 -9.67
N PHE A 93 10.31 3.18 -8.73
CA PHE A 93 10.16 1.77 -9.03
C PHE A 93 8.93 1.49 -9.92
N TYR A 94 7.79 2.12 -9.60
CA TYR A 94 6.59 2.03 -10.42
C TYR A 94 6.80 2.56 -11.85
N LYS A 95 7.50 3.69 -12.00
CA LYS A 95 7.87 4.22 -13.33
C LYS A 95 8.76 3.25 -14.11
N GLU A 96 9.71 2.58 -13.46
CA GLU A 96 10.55 1.58 -14.11
C GLU A 96 9.77 0.30 -14.50
N ILE A 97 8.76 -0.10 -13.72
CA ILE A 97 7.84 -1.17 -14.13
C ILE A 97 7.09 -0.78 -15.41
N LEU A 98 6.57 0.46 -15.49
CA LEU A 98 5.85 0.93 -16.68
C LEU A 98 6.75 0.98 -17.92
N ARG A 99 8.05 1.19 -17.72
CA ARG A 99 9.09 1.17 -18.77
C ARG A 99 9.58 -0.24 -19.11
N ASN A 100 9.10 -1.28 -18.41
CA ASN A 100 9.59 -2.67 -18.48
C ASN A 100 11.06 -2.87 -18.09
N ASN A 101 11.62 -1.93 -17.31
CA ASN A 101 13.01 -1.97 -16.84
C ASN A 101 13.17 -2.62 -15.47
N ALA A 102 12.06 -2.87 -14.76
CA ALA A 102 12.04 -3.51 -13.45
C ALA A 102 11.10 -4.72 -13.43
N SER A 103 11.52 -5.79 -12.75
CA SER A 103 10.71 -7.01 -12.63
C SER A 103 9.60 -6.85 -11.61
N ARG A 104 8.36 -7.19 -11.99
CA ARG A 104 7.21 -7.24 -11.07
C ARG A 104 7.39 -8.24 -9.93
N ARG A 105 8.29 -9.22 -10.06
CA ARG A 105 8.57 -10.22 -9.00
C ARG A 105 9.06 -9.58 -7.69
N VAL A 106 9.64 -8.37 -7.76
CA VAL A 106 10.09 -7.62 -6.59
C VAL A 106 8.92 -7.18 -5.67
N LEU A 107 7.69 -7.15 -6.18
CA LEU A 107 6.48 -6.82 -5.40
C LEU A 107 5.93 -7.99 -4.56
N VAL A 108 6.43 -9.21 -4.78
CA VAL A 108 5.86 -10.46 -4.22
C VAL A 108 6.74 -11.07 -3.11
N VAL A 109 7.70 -10.30 -2.57
CA VAL A 109 8.54 -10.73 -1.44
C VAL A 109 7.96 -10.22 -0.13
#